data_AF-A0A7S0Q003-F1
#
_entry.id   AF-A0A7S0Q003-F1
#
_cell.length_a   1.000
_cell.length_b   1.000
_cell.length_c   1.000
_cell.angle_alpha   90.00
_cell.angle_beta   90.00
_cell.angle_gamma   90.00
#
_symmetry.space_group_name_H-M   'P 1'
#
loop_
_entity.id
_entity.type
_entity.pdbx_description
1 polymer ?
#
loop_
_entity_poly.entity_id
_entity_poly.type
_entity_poly.pdbx_seq_one_letter_code
_entity_poly.pdbx_strand_id
1 'polypeptide(L)'
;RLSINYQYLTLASVLICIVFACHWTACIWALQASFDPLGSWMGATGYCTKTTDGIECEGTYEMYSFSLYFAVMTITTVGYGEPAASAFNPAEQLICSFLMLASGMLWGYLVGVFCMLAHACE
;
A
#
# COMPACT_ATOMS: atom_id res chain seq x y z
N ARG A 1 -15.65 -23.34 26.85
CA ARG A 1 -15.35 -21.90 26.95
C ARG A 1 -13.92 -21.73 26.44
N LEU A 2 -13.71 -21.12 25.27
CA LEU A 2 -12.36 -20.77 24.83
C LEU A 2 -11.86 -19.60 25.68
N SER A 3 -10.84 -19.82 26.51
CA SER A 3 -10.12 -18.77 27.23
C SER A 3 -9.02 -18.21 26.33
N ILE A 4 -9.40 -17.40 25.34
CA ILE A 4 -8.42 -16.64 24.55
C ILE A 4 -8.05 -15.41 25.37
N ASN A 5 -6.75 -15.20 25.60
CA ASN A 5 -6.26 -14.00 26.25
C ASN A 5 -6.48 -12.80 25.30
N TYR A 6 -7.16 -11.77 25.82
CA TYR A 6 -7.57 -10.56 25.12
C TYR A 6 -6.40 -9.84 24.42
N GLN A 7 -5.20 -9.88 24.99
CA GLN A 7 -4.00 -9.28 24.41
C GLN A 7 -3.64 -9.93 23.06
N TYR A 8 -3.63 -11.26 22.99
CA TYR A 8 -3.36 -11.98 21.75
C TYR A 8 -4.46 -11.76 20.70
N LEU A 9 -5.72 -11.64 21.12
CA LEU A 9 -6.82 -11.33 20.21
C LEU A 9 -6.66 -9.94 19.58
N THR A 10 -6.23 -8.96 20.39
CA THR A 10 -6.00 -7.59 19.91
C THR A 10 -4.81 -7.54 18.96
N LEU A 11 -3.71 -8.22 19.31
CA LEU A 11 -2.54 -8.33 18.44
C LEU A 11 -2.89 -8.96 17.09
N ALA A 12 -3.63 -10.08 17.09
CA ALA A 12 -4.08 -10.73 15.87
C ALA A 12 -4.96 -9.79 15.03
N SER A 13 -5.86 -9.03 15.67
CA SER A 13 -6.73 -8.07 14.98
C SER A 13 -5.94 -6.94 14.31
N VAL A 14 -4.88 -6.44 14.97
CA VAL A 14 -3.97 -5.42 14.40
C VAL A 14 -3.22 -5.97 13.19
N LEU A 15 -2.66 -7.19 13.29
CA LEU A 15 -1.96 -7.81 12.16
C LEU A 15 -2.88 -8.00 10.95
N ILE A 16 -4.11 -8.45 11.19
CA ILE A 16 -5.13 -8.59 10.16
C ILE A 16 -5.44 -7.22 9.53
N CYS A 17 -5.63 -6.19 10.36
CA CYS A 17 -5.88 -4.82 9.89
C CYS A 17 -4.75 -4.30 8.98
N ILE A 18 -3.49 -4.54 9.35
CA ILE A 18 -2.32 -4.17 8.53
C ILE A 18 -2.35 -4.88 7.17
N VAL A 19 -2.56 -6.20 7.16
CA VAL A 19 -2.57 -6.99 5.92
C VAL A 19 -3.68 -6.51 4.96
N PHE A 20 -4.89 -6.28 5.49
CA PHE A 20 -6.00 -5.77 4.69
C PHE A 20 -5.74 -4.35 4.17
N ALA A 21 -5.18 -3.47 5.01
CA ALA A 21 -4.81 -2.12 4.58
C ALA A 21 -3.74 -2.14 3.48
N CYS A 22 -2.70 -2.96 3.63
CA CYS A 22 -1.67 -3.13 2.60
C CYS A 22 -2.26 -3.62 1.28
N HIS A 23 -3.15 -4.63 1.33
CA HIS A 23 -3.81 -5.16 0.13
C HIS A 23 -4.67 -4.10 -0.57
N TRP A 24 -5.50 -3.36 0.18
CA TRP A 24 -6.35 -2.32 -0.40
C TRP A 24 -5.54 -1.16 -0.99
N THR A 25 -4.53 -0.67 -0.27
CA THR A 25 -3.65 0.38 -0.78
C THR A 25 -2.92 -0.08 -2.05
N ALA A 26 -2.44 -1.33 -2.08
CA ALA A 26 -1.79 -1.91 -3.27
C ALA A 26 -2.76 -2.01 -4.46
N CYS A 27 -3.98 -2.52 -4.23
CA CYS A 27 -4.98 -2.65 -5.29
C CYS A 27 -5.43 -1.30 -5.83
N ILE A 28 -5.62 -0.28 -4.97
CA ILE A 28 -5.96 1.07 -5.42
C ILE A 28 -4.80 1.67 -6.24
N TRP A 29 -3.56 1.45 -5.81
CA TRP A 29 -2.37 1.94 -6.51
C TRP A 29 -2.14 1.29 -7.88
N ALA A 30 -2.45 0.01 -8.04
CA ALA A 30 -2.43 -0.67 -9.33
C ALA A 30 -3.64 -0.28 -10.21
N LEU A 31 -4.83 -0.19 -9.61
CA LEU A 31 -6.08 0.11 -10.32
C LEU A 31 -6.05 1.50 -10.95
N GLN A 32 -5.58 2.53 -10.23
CA GLN A 32 -5.48 3.88 -10.79
C GLN A 32 -4.60 3.91 -12.05
N ALA A 33 -3.50 3.17 -12.04
CA ALA A 33 -2.55 3.13 -13.14
C ALA A 33 -3.09 2.35 -14.34
N SER A 34 -4.00 1.40 -14.12
CA SER A 34 -4.63 0.63 -15.20
C SER A 34 -5.53 1.48 -16.13
N PHE A 35 -6.00 2.66 -15.69
CA PHE A 35 -6.80 3.55 -16.53
C PHE A 35 -5.98 4.29 -17.59
N ASP A 36 -4.70 4.55 -17.30
CA ASP A 36 -3.73 5.08 -18.26
C ASP A 36 -2.36 4.43 -18.00
N PRO A 37 -2.15 3.20 -18.50
CA PRO A 37 -0.95 2.41 -18.17
C PRO A 37 0.34 3.07 -18.63
N LEU A 38 0.33 3.76 -19.78
CA LEU A 38 1.53 4.42 -20.30
C LEU A 38 1.80 5.78 -19.65
N GLY A 39 0.75 6.48 -19.21
CA GLY A 39 0.84 7.78 -18.52
C GLY A 39 0.99 7.71 -17.01
N SER A 40 1.12 6.52 -16.42
CA SER A 40 1.23 6.28 -14.98
C SER A 40 2.61 5.74 -14.56
N TRP A 41 2.77 5.39 -13.28
CA TRP A 41 3.98 4.70 -12.81
C TRP A 41 4.32 3.47 -13.66
N MET A 42 3.33 2.73 -14.20
CA MET A 42 3.55 1.51 -14.98
C MET A 42 4.37 1.80 -16.25
N GLY A 43 4.05 2.89 -16.96
CA GLY A 43 4.81 3.34 -18.13
C GLY A 43 6.15 3.94 -17.73
N ALA A 44 6.20 4.71 -16.65
CA ALA A 44 7.42 5.38 -16.18
C ALA A 44 8.51 4.41 -15.72
N THR A 45 8.14 3.26 -15.14
CA THR A 45 9.07 2.23 -14.68
C THR A 45 9.32 1.12 -15.70
N GLY A 46 8.67 1.19 -16.87
CA GLY A 46 8.81 0.18 -17.93
C GLY A 46 8.00 -1.10 -17.72
N TYR A 47 7.09 -1.13 -16.74
CA TYR A 47 6.16 -2.26 -16.52
C TYR A 47 5.08 -2.34 -17.60
N CYS A 48 4.78 -1.24 -18.29
CA CYS A 48 3.99 -1.21 -19.51
C CYS A 48 4.74 -0.45 -20.59
N THR A 49 4.85 -1.05 -21.77
CA THR A 49 5.53 -0.44 -22.92
C THR A 49 4.65 -0.51 -24.15
N LYS A 50 4.89 0.41 -25.10
CA LYS A 50 4.20 0.43 -26.38
C LYS A 50 4.99 -0.38 -27.40
N THR A 51 4.42 -1.47 -27.89
CA THR A 51 4.98 -2.31 -28.95
C THR A 51 4.30 -2.02 -30.29
N THR A 52 4.77 -2.67 -31.36
CA THR A 52 4.13 -2.60 -32.69
C THR A 52 2.69 -3.12 -32.69
N ASP A 53 2.39 -4.06 -31.79
CA ASP A 53 1.11 -4.77 -31.73
C ASP A 53 0.15 -4.21 -30.66
N GLY A 54 0.62 -3.26 -29.83
CA GLY A 54 -0.24 -2.59 -28.84
C GLY A 54 0.49 -2.11 -27.60
N ILE A 55 -0.18 -2.23 -26.45
CA ILE A 55 0.42 -2.00 -25.13
C ILE A 55 0.67 -3.38 -24.53
N GLU A 56 1.93 -3.66 -24.23
CA GLU A 56 2.34 -4.87 -23.53
C GLU A 56 2.75 -4.49 -22.11
N CYS A 57 2.21 -5.23 -21.14
CA CYS A 57 2.44 -5.01 -19.73
C CYS A 57 2.96 -6.29 -19.09
N GLU A 58 3.79 -6.12 -18.06
CA GLU A 58 4.29 -7.20 -17.22
C GLU A 58 3.14 -7.94 -16.51
N GLY A 59 3.45 -9.14 -16.02
CA GLY A 59 2.47 -9.99 -15.37
C GLY A 59 1.80 -9.35 -14.14
N THR A 60 0.59 -9.82 -13.83
CA THR A 60 -0.19 -9.31 -12.70
C THR A 60 0.53 -9.50 -11.36
N TYR A 61 1.35 -10.55 -11.23
CA TYR A 61 2.10 -10.84 -10.02
C TYR A 61 3.20 -9.79 -9.76
N GLU A 62 3.92 -9.40 -10.81
CA GLU A 62 4.99 -8.41 -10.80
C GLU A 62 4.42 -7.05 -10.40
N MET A 63 3.33 -6.63 -11.06
CA MET A 63 2.65 -5.36 -10.74
C MET A 63 2.06 -5.34 -9.33
N TYR A 64 1.45 -6.44 -8.88
CA TYR A 64 0.92 -6.54 -7.54
C TYR A 64 2.03 -6.48 -6.49
N SER A 65 3.13 -7.21 -6.69
CA SER A 65 4.27 -7.21 -5.77
C SER A 65 4.89 -5.82 -5.63
N PHE A 66 5.01 -5.09 -6.73
CA PHE A 66 5.49 -3.72 -6.74
C PHE A 66 4.52 -2.74 -6.04
N SER A 67 3.21 -2.90 -6.25
CA SER A 67 2.19 -2.10 -5.58
C SER A 67 2.07 -2.42 -4.09
N LEU A 68 2.29 -3.68 -3.71
CA LEU A 68 2.33 -4.10 -2.31
C LEU A 68 3.56 -3.53 -1.60
N TYR A 69 4.71 -3.50 -2.28
CA TYR A 69 5.90 -2.82 -1.78
C TYR A 69 5.62 -1.34 -1.49
N PHE A 70 4.97 -0.62 -2.42
CA PHE A 70 4.49 0.75 -2.20
C PHE A 70 3.58 0.88 -0.97
N ALA A 71 2.59 -0.01 -0.83
CA ALA A 71 1.65 0.01 0.26
C ALA A 71 2.35 -0.20 1.61
N VAL A 72 3.25 -1.18 1.70
CA VAL A 72 4.03 -1.46 2.92
C VAL A 72 4.86 -0.25 3.31
N MET A 73 5.66 0.30 2.40
CA MET A 73 6.49 1.47 2.71
C MET A 73 5.68 2.68 3.16
N THR A 74 4.52 2.91 2.54
CA THR A 74 3.64 4.04 2.84
C THR A 74 2.98 3.87 4.20
N ILE A 75 2.46 2.68 4.50
CA ILE A 75 1.83 2.37 5.80
C ILE A 75 2.85 2.36 6.93
N THR A 76 4.02 1.76 6.73
CA THR A 76 5.05 1.70 7.78
C THR A 76 5.91 2.95 7.84
N THR A 77 5.62 3.97 7.02
CA THR A 77 6.33 5.26 6.97
C THR A 77 7.84 5.13 6.68
N VAL A 78 8.26 4.07 5.98
CA VAL A 78 9.66 3.85 5.60
C VAL A 78 10.05 4.77 4.44
N GLY A 79 9.20 4.82 3.40
CA GLY A 79 9.27 5.84 2.35
C GLY A 79 10.62 5.97 1.62
N TYR A 80 11.15 4.90 1.01
CA TYR A 80 12.39 4.97 0.22
C TYR A 80 12.31 5.87 -1.02
N GLY A 81 11.10 6.28 -1.42
CA GLY A 81 10.87 7.24 -2.51
C GLY A 81 10.50 6.62 -3.85
N GLU A 82 10.42 5.29 -3.95
CA GLU A 82 10.10 4.57 -5.20
C GLU A 82 9.27 3.31 -4.90
N PRO A 83 8.16 3.04 -5.61
CA PRO A 83 7.58 3.88 -6.66
C PRO A 83 6.95 5.15 -6.10
N ALA A 84 7.24 6.27 -6.78
CA ALA A 84 6.52 7.53 -6.60
C ALA A 84 5.52 7.72 -7.74
N ALA A 85 4.58 8.64 -7.54
CA ALA A 85 3.73 9.12 -8.61
C ALA A 85 4.57 9.65 -9.78
N SER A 86 4.14 9.35 -11.01
CA SER A 86 4.85 9.79 -12.21
C SER A 86 4.94 11.32 -12.29
N ALA A 87 6.03 11.80 -12.86
CA ALA A 87 6.27 13.23 -13.00
C ALA A 87 5.18 13.85 -13.88
N PHE A 88 4.67 15.01 -13.44
CA PHE A 88 3.64 15.76 -14.15
C PHE A 88 2.28 15.05 -14.34
N ASN A 89 2.00 13.98 -13.59
CA ASN A 89 0.67 13.37 -13.52
C ASN A 89 -0.08 13.82 -12.25
N PRO A 90 -0.94 14.85 -12.32
CA PRO A 90 -1.62 15.38 -11.13
C PRO A 90 -2.63 14.40 -10.54
N ALA A 91 -3.26 13.55 -11.36
CA ALA A 91 -4.24 12.58 -10.88
C ALA A 91 -3.56 11.52 -9.99
N GLU A 92 -2.44 10.97 -10.46
CA GLU A 92 -1.66 10.00 -9.71
C GLU A 92 -1.05 10.60 -8.44
N GLN A 93 -0.56 11.86 -8.51
CA GLN A 93 -0.04 12.58 -7.34
C GLN A 93 -1.11 12.82 -6.27
N LEU A 94 -2.34 13.15 -6.66
CA LEU A 94 -3.45 13.34 -5.72
C LEU A 94 -3.86 12.02 -5.07
N ILE A 95 -3.95 10.93 -5.85
CA ILE A 95 -4.27 9.60 -5.32
C ILE A 95 -3.17 9.13 -4.37
N CYS A 96 -1.90 9.28 -4.75
CA CYS A 96 -0.75 8.96 -3.90
C CYS A 96 -0.80 9.74 -2.58
N SER A 97 -1.02 11.06 -2.65
CA SER A 97 -1.13 11.92 -1.46
C SER A 97 -2.26 11.49 -0.52
N PHE A 98 -3.42 11.12 -1.07
CA PHE A 98 -4.54 10.60 -0.28
C PHE A 98 -4.20 9.27 0.40
N LEU A 99 -3.58 8.33 -0.33
CA LEU A 99 -3.14 7.05 0.21
C LEU A 99 -2.10 7.23 1.32
N MET A 100 -1.15 8.15 1.16
CA MET A 100 -0.15 8.47 2.19
C MET A 100 -0.79 9.08 3.45
N LEU A 101 -1.73 10.01 3.30
CA LEU A 101 -2.45 10.59 4.44
C LEU A 101 -3.27 9.55 5.19
N ALA A 102 -4.05 8.73 4.47
CA ALA A 102 -4.86 7.67 5.08
C ALA A 102 -3.98 6.62 5.79
N SER A 103 -2.88 6.22 5.16
CA SER A 103 -1.94 5.25 5.72
C SER A 103 -1.21 5.79 6.94
N GLY A 104 -0.80 7.07 6.92
CA GLY A 104 -0.16 7.72 8.06
C GLY A 104 -1.09 7.84 9.27
N MET A 105 -2.37 8.16 9.06
CA MET A 105 -3.38 8.16 10.14
C MET A 105 -3.57 6.76 10.73
N LEU A 106 -3.67 5.73 9.87
CA LEU A 106 -3.78 4.34 10.30
C LEU A 106 -2.57 3.92 11.12
N TRP A 107 -1.35 4.21 10.66
CA TRP A 107 -0.13 3.86 11.36
C TRP A 107 -0.05 4.52 12.74
N GLY A 108 -0.40 5.80 12.84
CA GLY A 108 -0.48 6.50 14.13
C GLY A 108 -1.43 5.84 15.11
N TYR A 109 -2.60 5.39 14.64
CA TYR A 109 -3.54 4.62 15.46
C TYR A 109 -2.95 3.28 15.93
N LEU A 110 -2.31 2.52 15.02
CA LEU A 110 -1.74 1.22 15.33
C LEU A 110 -0.60 1.29 16.36
N VAL A 111 0.27 2.30 16.25
CA VAL A 111 1.31 2.56 17.26
C VAL A 111 0.69 2.84 18.63
N GLY A 112 -0.39 3.62 18.69
CA GLY A 112 -1.14 3.85 19.93
C GLY A 112 -1.67 2.57 20.56
N VAL A 113 -2.21 1.66 19.74
CA VAL A 113 -2.68 0.34 20.22
C VAL A 113 -1.53 -0.50 20.77
N PHE A 114 -0.36 -0.52 20.11
CA PHE A 114 0.81 -1.24 20.61
C PHE A 114 1.28 -0.71 21.97
N CYS A 115 1.30 0.61 22.16
CA CYS A 115 1.65 1.21 23.45
C CYS A 115 0.66 0.82 24.56
N MET A 116 -0.65 0.79 24.28
CA MET A 116 -1.65 0.36 25.27
C MET A 116 -1.50 -1.11 25.64
N LEU A 117 -1.21 -1.98 24.66
CA LEU A 117 -0.98 -3.39 24.92
C LEU A 117 0.27 -3.63 25.77
N ALA A 118 1.34 -2.86 25.53
CA ALA A 118 2.57 -2.95 26.32
C ALA A 118 2.33 -2.58 27.79
N HIS A 119 1.60 -1.48 28.05
CA HIS A 119 1.27 -1.07 29.42
C HIS A 119 0.35 -2.08 30.14
N ALA A 120 -0.51 -2.79 29.41
CA ALA A 120 -1.38 -3.81 29.99
C ALA A 120 -0.64 -5.11 30.40
N CYS A 121 0.64 -5.26 30.08
CA CYS A 121 1.48 -6.38 30.47
C CYS A 121 2.30 -6.13 31.76
N GLU A 122 2.32 -4.88 32.24
CA GLU A 122 2.91 -4.48 33.53
C GLU A 122 1.91 -4.66 34.68
#